data_AF-A0ABD5MSM0-F1
#
_entry.id   AF-A0ABD5MSM0-F1
#
_cell.length_a   1.000
_cell.length_b   1.000
_cell.length_c   1.000
_cell.angle_alpha   90.00
_cell.angle_beta   90.00
_cell.angle_gamma   90.00
#
_symmetry.space_group_name_H-M   'P 1'
#
loop_
_entity.id
_entity.type
_entity.pdbx_description
1 polymer ?
#
loop_
_entity_poly.entity_id
_entity_poly.type
_entity_poly.pdbx_seq_one_letter_code
_entity_poly.pdbx_strand_id
1 'polypeptide(L)'
;MSWLKSMMEKEPPEPENPLGTIVIGTLDPDVHLTPKEMVRKSLTKAQFKCYDVGKKAKPDSFVSKAKEVSADIIAVSINTAPAKNNLPSLMSAIEAAGLKGKVIIMIGGAAVDKDDADEIGALFGETREEAVAIAKKALGK
;
A
#
# COMPACT_ATOMS: atom_id res chain seq x y z
N MET A 1 -1.83 -33.81 1.59
CA MET A 1 -1.95 -32.33 1.57
C MET A 1 -1.39 -31.81 0.25
N SER A 2 -1.99 -30.79 -0.36
CA SER A 2 -1.46 -30.15 -1.57
C SER A 2 -0.16 -29.39 -1.25
N TRP A 3 0.84 -29.44 -2.13
CA TRP A 3 2.11 -28.72 -2.00
C TRP A 3 1.92 -27.19 -1.93
N LEU A 4 0.86 -26.67 -2.57
CA LEU A 4 0.49 -25.26 -2.46
C LEU A 4 0.12 -24.88 -1.02
N LYS A 5 -0.64 -25.74 -0.33
CA LYS A 5 -1.11 -25.48 1.05
C LYS A 5 0.06 -25.41 2.04
N SER A 6 1.15 -26.15 1.81
CA SER A 6 2.36 -26.08 2.63
C SER A 6 3.22 -24.84 2.35
N MET A 7 3.10 -24.23 1.18
CA MET A 7 3.86 -23.03 0.81
C MET A 7 3.16 -21.73 1.22
N MET A 8 1.87 -21.77 1.55
CA MET A 8 1.13 -20.59 1.99
C MET A 8 1.55 -20.20 3.41
N GLU A 9 2.08 -18.97 3.56
CA GLU A 9 2.21 -18.38 4.90
C GLU A 9 0.83 -18.27 5.55
N LYS A 10 0.75 -18.67 6.83
CA LYS A 10 -0.45 -18.47 7.66
C LYS A 10 -0.84 -16.99 7.63
N GLU A 11 -2.14 -16.75 7.51
CA GLU A 11 -2.69 -15.41 7.60
C GLU A 11 -2.50 -14.88 9.03
N PRO A 12 -1.86 -13.70 9.22
CA PRO A 12 -1.77 -13.10 10.54
C PRO A 12 -3.17 -12.73 11.06
N PRO A 13 -3.43 -12.84 12.38
CA PRO A 13 -4.69 -12.41 12.94
C PRO A 13 -4.88 -10.90 12.74
N GLU A 14 -6.12 -10.46 12.62
CA GLU A 14 -6.40 -9.02 12.62
C GLU A 14 -6.01 -8.39 13.97
N PRO A 15 -5.44 -7.18 13.97
CA PRO A 15 -5.07 -6.50 15.22
C PRO A 15 -6.32 -6.02 15.98
N GLU A 16 -6.38 -6.31 17.28
CA GLU A 16 -7.45 -5.82 18.16
C GLU A 16 -7.34 -4.31 18.41
N ASN A 17 -6.12 -3.80 18.56
CA ASN A 17 -5.81 -2.37 18.75
C ASN A 17 -4.77 -1.93 17.70
N PRO A 18 -5.20 -1.54 16.49
CA PRO A 18 -4.28 -1.23 15.41
C PRO A 18 -3.47 0.05 15.67
N LEU A 19 -2.19 0.02 15.30
CA LEU A 19 -1.30 1.20 15.34
C LEU A 19 -1.71 2.29 14.33
N GLY A 20 -2.39 1.87 13.27
CA GLY A 20 -2.92 2.70 12.20
C GLY A 20 -3.64 1.84 11.16
N THR A 21 -4.40 2.51 10.30
CA THR A 21 -5.18 1.92 9.23
C THR A 21 -4.52 2.19 7.88
N ILE A 22 -4.28 1.12 7.11
CA ILE A 22 -3.57 1.18 5.84
C ILE A 22 -4.47 0.64 4.74
N VAL A 23 -4.64 1.39 3.65
CA VAL A 23 -5.20 0.87 2.40
C VAL A 23 -4.06 0.44 1.50
N ILE A 24 -4.08 -0.80 1.01
CA ILE A 24 -3.01 -1.34 0.16
C ILE A 24 -3.56 -1.91 -1.15
N GLY A 25 -2.82 -1.80 -2.25
CA GLY A 25 -3.27 -2.28 -3.57
C GLY A 25 -2.15 -2.26 -4.61
N THR A 26 -2.36 -2.90 -5.77
CA THR A 26 -1.54 -2.65 -6.96
C THR A 26 -2.24 -1.68 -7.90
N LEU A 27 -1.51 -0.68 -8.38
CA LEU A 27 -2.05 0.35 -9.27
C LEU A 27 -2.30 -0.22 -10.66
N ASP A 28 -3.47 0.04 -11.24
CA ASP A 28 -3.77 -0.36 -12.63
C ASP A 28 -2.68 0.12 -13.60
N PRO A 29 -2.25 -0.72 -14.57
CA PRO A 29 -2.74 -2.06 -14.92
C PRO A 29 -1.96 -3.22 -14.26
N ASP A 30 -1.22 -2.98 -13.18
CA ASP A 30 -0.39 -3.99 -12.52
C ASP A 30 -1.20 -5.13 -11.90
N VAL A 31 -0.77 -6.37 -12.15
CA VAL A 31 -1.38 -7.62 -11.68
C VAL A 31 -0.55 -8.36 -10.62
N HIS A 32 0.65 -7.88 -10.29
CA HIS A 32 1.58 -8.59 -9.42
C HIS A 32 1.13 -8.52 -7.95
N LEU A 33 0.48 -9.59 -7.48
CA LEU A 33 -0.08 -9.64 -6.12
C LEU A 33 0.93 -10.09 -5.06
N THR A 34 1.90 -10.93 -5.40
CA THR A 34 2.78 -11.56 -4.42
C THR A 34 3.60 -10.54 -3.60
N PRO A 35 4.26 -9.54 -4.20
CA PRO A 35 5.01 -8.54 -3.44
C PRO A 35 4.09 -7.76 -2.48
N LYS A 36 2.94 -7.31 -2.99
CA LYS A 36 1.90 -6.62 -2.20
C LYS A 36 1.45 -7.45 -0.98
N GLU A 37 1.19 -8.74 -1.18
CA GLU A 37 0.74 -9.62 -0.09
C GLU A 37 1.82 -9.81 0.98
N MET A 38 3.09 -9.90 0.58
CA MET A 38 4.19 -9.98 1.55
C MET A 38 4.30 -8.70 2.40
N VAL A 39 4.12 -7.53 1.78
CA VAL A 39 4.08 -6.25 2.50
C VAL A 39 2.86 -6.17 3.41
N ARG A 40 1.65 -6.49 2.91
CA ARG A 40 0.41 -6.51 3.70
C ARG A 40 0.55 -7.38 4.94
N LYS A 41 1.02 -8.62 4.78
CA LYS A 41 1.21 -9.54 5.91
C LYS A 41 2.23 -9.02 6.92
N SER A 42 3.29 -8.34 6.47
CA SER A 42 4.29 -7.75 7.35
C SER A 42 3.72 -6.57 8.15
N LEU A 43 2.92 -5.72 7.51
CA LEU A 43 2.19 -4.64 8.17
C LEU A 43 1.17 -5.18 9.19
N THR A 44 0.39 -6.20 8.84
CA THR A 44 -0.55 -6.82 9.78
C THR A 44 0.14 -7.48 10.97
N LYS A 45 1.25 -8.22 10.75
CA LYS A 45 2.10 -8.74 11.84
C LYS A 45 2.61 -7.63 12.75
N ALA A 46 2.89 -6.45 12.19
CA ALA A 46 3.29 -5.26 12.91
C ALA A 46 2.14 -4.47 13.55
N GLN A 47 0.94 -5.05 13.67
CA GLN A 47 -0.26 -4.47 14.29
C GLN A 47 -0.91 -3.32 13.49
N PHE A 48 -0.71 -3.23 12.18
CA PHE A 48 -1.50 -2.34 11.32
C PHE A 48 -2.76 -3.04 10.80
N LYS A 49 -3.86 -2.30 10.71
CA LYS A 49 -5.08 -2.81 10.06
C LYS A 49 -5.00 -2.52 8.57
N CYS A 50 -4.93 -3.57 7.74
CA CYS A 50 -4.76 -3.43 6.30
C CYS A 50 -6.06 -3.74 5.54
N TYR A 51 -6.49 -2.81 4.69
CA TYR A 51 -7.60 -2.97 3.76
C TYR A 51 -7.06 -3.07 2.34
N ASP A 52 -7.19 -4.24 1.73
CA ASP A 52 -6.67 -4.51 0.40
C ASP A 52 -7.70 -4.18 -0.70
N VAL A 53 -7.35 -3.28 -1.62
CA VAL A 53 -8.16 -2.97 -2.81
C VAL A 53 -7.84 -3.87 -4.00
N GLY A 54 -6.90 -4.81 -3.83
CA GLY A 54 -6.62 -5.89 -4.77
C GLY A 54 -5.60 -5.50 -5.85
N LYS A 55 -5.79 -6.09 -7.04
CA LYS A 55 -4.96 -5.82 -8.23
C LYS A 55 -5.70 -5.00 -9.26
N LYS A 56 -4.94 -4.34 -10.15
CA LYS A 56 -5.48 -3.43 -11.15
C LYS A 56 -6.43 -2.41 -10.53
N ALA A 57 -6.07 -1.95 -9.33
CA ALA A 57 -6.91 -1.02 -8.60
C ALA A 57 -6.82 0.34 -9.28
N LYS A 58 -7.99 0.89 -9.60
CA LYS A 58 -8.09 2.26 -10.12
C LYS A 58 -7.77 3.25 -9.00
N PRO A 59 -7.28 4.45 -9.32
CA PRO A 59 -7.13 5.55 -8.36
C PRO A 59 -8.33 5.72 -7.42
N ASP A 60 -9.54 5.68 -7.97
CA ASP A 60 -10.78 5.84 -7.20
C ASP A 60 -11.00 4.75 -6.15
N SER A 61 -10.51 3.52 -6.38
CA SER A 61 -10.62 2.42 -5.43
C SER A 61 -9.81 2.70 -4.16
N PHE A 62 -8.58 3.23 -4.31
CA PHE A 62 -7.75 3.62 -3.18
C PHE A 62 -8.40 4.73 -2.37
N VAL A 63 -8.86 5.78 -3.06
CA VAL A 63 -9.43 6.97 -2.44
C VAL A 63 -10.76 6.66 -1.75
N SER A 64 -11.64 5.89 -2.41
CA SER A 64 -12.93 5.51 -1.84
C SER A 64 -12.75 4.66 -0.59
N LYS A 65 -11.86 3.66 -0.65
CA LYS A 65 -11.58 2.83 0.51
C LYS A 65 -10.91 3.63 1.62
N ALA A 66 -9.96 4.52 1.29
CA ALA A 66 -9.28 5.36 2.28
C ALA A 66 -10.27 6.27 3.03
N LYS A 67 -11.28 6.82 2.34
CA LYS A 67 -12.36 7.57 2.99
C LYS A 67 -13.24 6.69 3.87
N GLU A 68 -13.68 5.54 3.35
CA GLU A 68 -14.56 4.61 4.05
C GLU A 68 -13.97 4.18 5.40
N VAL A 69 -12.67 3.86 5.42
CA VAL A 69 -12.00 3.32 6.60
C VAL A 69 -11.22 4.36 7.41
N SER A 70 -11.30 5.64 7.00
CA SER A 70 -10.49 6.73 7.57
C SER A 70 -9.01 6.35 7.65
N ALA A 71 -8.44 5.95 6.52
CA ALA A 71 -7.08 5.43 6.45
C ALA A 71 -6.04 6.49 6.81
N ASP A 72 -5.01 6.07 7.55
CA ASP A 72 -3.85 6.89 7.86
C ASP A 72 -2.81 6.83 6.72
N ILE A 73 -2.71 5.68 6.05
CA ILE A 73 -1.74 5.43 4.97
C ILE A 73 -2.42 4.79 3.76
N ILE A 74 -2.05 5.24 2.56
CA ILE A 74 -2.27 4.54 1.29
C ILE A 74 -0.94 3.97 0.82
N ALA A 75 -0.82 2.65 0.77
CA ALA A 75 0.35 1.91 0.30
C ALA A 75 0.10 1.35 -1.11
N VAL A 76 0.97 1.67 -2.07
CA VAL A 76 0.76 1.32 -3.48
C VAL A 76 1.93 0.50 -4.00
N SER A 77 1.62 -0.70 -4.48
CA SER A 77 2.59 -1.57 -5.14
C SER A 77 2.57 -1.34 -6.65
N ILE A 78 3.74 -1.05 -7.24
CA ILE A 78 3.92 -0.67 -8.64
C ILE A 78 5.13 -1.43 -9.22
N ASN A 79 4.86 -2.45 -10.03
CA ASN A 79 5.89 -3.35 -10.57
C ASN A 79 6.04 -3.25 -12.09
N THR A 80 5.29 -2.36 -12.76
CA THR A 80 5.34 -2.21 -14.22
C THR A 80 5.38 -0.74 -14.62
N ALA A 81 6.10 -0.42 -15.70
CA ALA A 81 6.17 0.95 -16.23
C ALA A 81 4.79 1.55 -16.60
N PRO A 82 3.83 0.78 -17.18
CA PRO A 82 2.48 1.30 -17.41
C PRO A 82 1.75 1.70 -16.12
N ALA A 83 1.96 0.98 -15.02
CA ALA A 83 1.35 1.34 -13.74
C ALA A 83 2.03 2.57 -13.13
N LYS A 84 3.35 2.70 -13.26
CA LYS A 84 4.09 3.92 -12.87
C LYS A 84 3.52 5.16 -13.57
N ASN A 85 3.22 5.07 -14.86
CA ASN A 85 2.64 6.19 -15.63
C ASN A 85 1.26 6.65 -15.12
N ASN A 86 0.59 5.84 -14.28
CA ASN A 86 -0.69 6.19 -13.66
C ASN A 86 -0.55 6.88 -12.28
N LEU A 87 0.68 7.08 -11.77
CA LEU A 87 0.93 7.82 -10.54
C LEU A 87 0.32 9.24 -10.53
N PRO A 88 0.43 10.06 -11.60
CA PRO A 88 -0.19 11.38 -11.61
C PRO A 88 -1.72 11.32 -11.45
N SER A 89 -2.36 10.31 -12.05
CA SER A 89 -3.80 10.08 -11.94
C SER A 89 -4.20 9.69 -10.52
N LEU A 90 -3.38 8.86 -9.85
CA LEU A 90 -3.58 8.54 -8.43
C LEU A 90 -3.49 9.78 -7.55
N MET A 91 -2.45 10.59 -7.73
CA MET A 91 -2.26 11.82 -6.97
C MET A 91 -3.39 12.82 -7.19
N SER A 92 -3.85 12.96 -8.44
CA SER A 92 -5.00 13.79 -8.80
C SER A 92 -6.28 13.33 -8.10
N ALA A 93 -6.52 12.02 -8.04
CA ALA A 93 -7.68 11.46 -7.33
C ALA A 93 -7.61 11.71 -5.82
N ILE A 94 -6.43 11.56 -5.20
CA ILE A 94 -6.20 11.83 -3.77
C ILE A 94 -6.44 13.32 -3.46
N GLU A 95 -5.98 14.21 -4.33
CA GLU A 95 -6.16 15.66 -4.20
C GLU A 95 -7.62 16.08 -4.38
N ALA A 96 -8.28 15.63 -5.46
CA ALA A 96 -9.70 15.88 -5.71
C ALA A 96 -10.60 15.35 -4.58
N ALA A 97 -10.15 14.31 -3.90
CA ALA A 97 -10.84 13.74 -2.76
C ALA A 97 -10.59 14.47 -1.43
N GLY A 98 -9.70 15.46 -1.41
CA GLY A 98 -9.34 16.22 -0.21
C GLY A 98 -8.56 15.41 0.81
N LEU A 99 -7.86 14.36 0.37
CA LEU A 99 -7.04 13.48 1.21
C LEU A 99 -5.55 13.88 1.21
N LYS A 100 -5.11 14.72 0.27
CA LYS A 100 -3.74 15.24 0.22
C LYS A 100 -3.41 15.95 1.53
N GLY A 101 -2.30 15.56 2.17
CA GLY A 101 -1.87 16.07 3.47
C GLY A 101 -2.63 15.51 4.69
N LYS A 102 -3.71 14.73 4.48
CA LYS A 102 -4.43 14.02 5.56
C LYS A 102 -4.07 12.55 5.64
N VAL A 103 -3.73 11.96 4.49
CA VAL A 103 -3.33 10.56 4.36
C VAL A 103 -1.90 10.53 3.85
N ILE A 104 -1.09 9.67 4.45
CA ILE A 104 0.30 9.46 4.07
C ILE A 104 0.33 8.51 2.88
N ILE A 105 1.11 8.83 1.86
CA ILE A 105 1.22 8.01 0.65
C ILE A 105 2.56 7.29 0.72
N MET A 106 2.55 5.98 0.49
CA MET A 106 3.74 5.15 0.39
C MET A 106 3.69 4.35 -0.91
N ILE A 107 4.80 4.34 -1.64
CA ILE A 107 4.94 3.55 -2.88
C ILE A 107 6.12 2.58 -2.77
N GLY A 108 6.04 1.49 -3.51
CA GLY A 108 7.14 0.54 -3.68
C GLY A 108 6.86 -0.44 -4.80
N GLY A 109 7.87 -1.20 -5.20
CA GLY A 109 7.77 -2.20 -6.27
C GLY A 109 8.81 -2.00 -7.36
N ALA A 110 8.94 -2.98 -8.25
CA ALA A 110 10.08 -3.09 -9.16
C ALA A 110 10.19 -1.98 -10.22
N ALA A 111 9.13 -1.19 -10.43
CA ALA A 111 9.13 -0.14 -11.45
C ALA A 111 9.29 1.27 -10.87
N VAL A 112 9.33 1.43 -9.55
CA VAL A 112 9.47 2.72 -8.89
C VAL A 112 10.71 2.77 -8.01
N ASP A 113 11.25 3.96 -7.84
CA ASP A 113 12.36 4.23 -6.94
C ASP A 113 12.03 5.39 -5.98
N LYS A 114 13.05 5.84 -5.24
CA LYS A 114 12.90 6.93 -4.29
C LYS A 114 12.64 8.27 -4.98
N ASP A 115 13.24 8.53 -6.13
CA ASP A 115 13.10 9.80 -6.84
C ASP A 115 11.65 9.96 -7.33
N ASP A 116 11.03 8.87 -7.78
CA ASP A 116 9.61 8.83 -8.13
C ASP A 116 8.69 9.17 -6.94
N ALA A 117 9.03 8.68 -5.75
CA ALA A 117 8.27 8.94 -4.54
C ALA A 117 8.41 10.41 -4.13
N ASP A 118 9.64 10.94 -4.16
CA ASP A 118 9.94 12.33 -3.82
C ASP A 118 9.22 13.30 -4.78
N GLU A 119 9.13 12.97 -6.08
CA GLU A 119 8.42 13.78 -7.08
C GLU A 119 6.94 13.97 -6.76
N ILE A 120 6.28 12.93 -6.22
CA ILE A 120 4.85 12.97 -5.87
C ILE A 120 4.59 13.29 -4.39
N GLY A 121 5.64 13.48 -3.58
CA GLY A 121 5.53 13.68 -2.14
C GLY A 121 5.07 12.44 -1.37
N ALA A 122 5.44 11.26 -1.84
CA ALA A 122 5.20 9.97 -1.18
C ALA A 122 6.46 9.45 -0.48
N LEU A 123 6.29 8.46 0.39
CA LEU A 123 7.38 7.71 1.00
C LEU A 123 7.72 6.48 0.15
N PHE A 124 9.01 6.17 -0.02
CA PHE A 124 9.47 4.99 -0.75
C PHE A 124 9.87 3.87 0.21
N GLY A 125 9.44 2.63 -0.07
CA GLY A 125 9.91 1.43 0.64
C GLY A 125 10.52 0.40 -0.31
N GLU A 126 11.75 -0.04 -0.03
CA GLU A 126 12.48 -1.01 -0.86
C GLU A 126 12.14 -2.46 -0.47
N THR A 127 11.97 -2.70 0.85
CA THR A 127 11.68 -4.03 1.40
C THR A 127 10.40 -4.05 2.22
N ARG A 128 9.84 -5.25 2.47
CA ARG A 128 8.65 -5.39 3.32
C ARG A 128 8.92 -5.01 4.78
N GLU A 129 10.15 -5.18 5.25
CA GLU A 129 10.60 -4.76 6.59
C GLU A 129 10.70 -3.24 6.67
N GLU A 130 11.23 -2.58 5.64
CA GLU A 130 11.26 -1.12 5.55
C GLU A 130 9.88 -0.51 5.47
N ALA A 131 8.94 -1.11 4.71
CA ALA A 131 7.56 -0.64 4.66
C ALA A 131 6.93 -0.55 6.06
N VAL A 132 7.24 -1.50 6.96
CA VAL A 132 6.81 -1.47 8.36
C VAL A 132 7.49 -0.32 9.12
N ALA A 133 8.81 -0.17 8.98
CA ALA A 133 9.56 0.88 9.66
C ALA A 133 9.10 2.29 9.25
N ILE A 134 8.87 2.49 7.96
CA ILE A 134 8.36 3.73 7.37
C ILE A 134 6.96 4.01 7.90
N ALA A 135 6.04 3.03 7.86
CA ALA A 135 4.68 3.21 8.35
C ALA A 135 4.65 3.63 9.84
N LYS A 136 5.47 2.99 10.69
CA LYS A 136 5.57 3.36 12.11
C LYS A 136 6.10 4.78 12.29
N LYS A 137 7.20 5.11 11.62
CA LYS A 137 7.81 6.45 11.67
C LYS A 137 6.82 7.53 11.21
N ALA A 138 6.08 7.26 10.14
CA ALA A 138 5.13 8.18 9.55
C ALA A 138 3.95 8.49 10.50
N LEU A 139 3.55 7.54 11.35
CA LEU A 139 2.52 7.72 12.38
C LEU A 139 3.07 8.09 13.77
N GLY A 140 4.38 8.30 13.91
CA GLY A 140 5.02 8.62 15.19
C GLY A 140 4.95 7.48 16.22
N LYS A 141 5.06 6.22 15.77
CA LYS A 141 5.01 5.00 16.59
C LYS A 141 6.36 4.31 16.72
#